data_AF-A0A3S0QB13-F1
#
_entry.id   AF-A0A3S0QB13-F1
#
_cell.length_a   1.000
_cell.length_b   1.000
_cell.length_c   1.000
_cell.angle_alpha   90.00
_cell.angle_beta   90.00
_cell.angle_gamma   90.00
#
_symmetry.space_group_name_H-M   'P 1'
#
loop_
_entity.id
_entity.type
_entity.pdbx_description
1 polymer ?
#
loop_
_entity_poly.entity_id
_entity_poly.type
_entity_poly.pdbx_seq_one_letter_code
_entity_poly.pdbx_strand_id
1 'polypeptide(L)'
;MENFTEVQGRFFALNSFFRSYYSFEALGDICNDYDSVYQSLNPFTHIHNVLLCDAVISWCKVFGSNKEECHWKNLISDHQAFRDRLFSELNITQKEFVAYQSKVLDFRNKWVVHYEPSYKHDVVPHFDLMLKSAVILHTFLRENVSDEFIYNGPVSIEGFGRSVGMAIMDSLKPIDQT
;
A
#
# COMPACT_ATOMS: atom_id res chain seq x y z
N MET A 1 -2.89 18.26 -13.82
CA MET A 1 -2.94 16.93 -14.47
C MET A 1 -4.30 16.77 -15.15
N GLU A 2 -4.36 16.47 -16.46
CA GLU A 2 -5.62 16.53 -17.25
C GLU A 2 -6.17 15.15 -17.69
N ASN A 3 -5.37 14.08 -17.65
CA ASN A 3 -5.86 12.74 -18.02
C ASN A 3 -6.59 12.08 -16.85
N PHE A 4 -7.92 12.27 -16.77
CA PHE A 4 -8.75 11.81 -15.66
C PHE A 4 -8.75 10.29 -15.47
N THR A 5 -8.65 9.51 -16.56
CA THR A 5 -8.53 8.04 -16.48
C THR A 5 -7.25 7.63 -15.77
N GLU A 6 -6.13 8.25 -16.14
CA GLU A 6 -4.83 7.96 -15.50
C GLU A 6 -4.82 8.40 -14.03
N VAL A 7 -5.39 9.57 -13.71
CA VAL A 7 -5.57 10.06 -12.33
C VAL A 7 -6.38 9.06 -11.50
N GLN A 8 -7.54 8.64 -12.00
CA GLN A 8 -8.41 7.68 -11.32
C GLN A 8 -7.69 6.33 -11.12
N GLY A 9 -6.89 5.88 -12.09
CA GLY A 9 -6.07 4.68 -11.98
C GLY A 9 -5.07 4.73 -10.82
N ARG A 10 -4.43 5.89 -10.56
CA ARG A 10 -3.50 6.04 -9.42
C ARG A 10 -4.25 6.04 -8.10
N PHE A 11 -5.37 6.75 -8.02
CA PHE A 11 -6.20 6.70 -6.82
C PHE A 11 -6.74 5.30 -6.55
N PHE A 12 -7.09 4.54 -7.58
CA PHE A 12 -7.50 3.14 -7.42
C PHE A 12 -6.36 2.28 -6.84
N ALA A 13 -5.16 2.34 -7.44
CA ALA A 13 -4.00 1.60 -6.96
C ALA A 13 -3.61 1.97 -5.53
N LEU A 14 -3.65 3.26 -5.19
CA LEU A 14 -3.42 3.76 -3.83
C LEU A 14 -4.50 3.25 -2.87
N ASN A 15 -5.78 3.37 -3.22
CA ASN A 15 -6.87 2.90 -2.37
C ASN A 15 -6.77 1.38 -2.11
N SER A 16 -6.37 0.59 -3.10
CA SER A 16 -6.07 -0.85 -2.92
C SER A 16 -4.93 -1.05 -1.92
N PHE A 17 -3.81 -0.32 -2.07
CA PHE A 17 -2.71 -0.36 -1.11
C PHE A 17 -3.19 -0.06 0.31
N PHE A 18 -3.94 1.02 0.53
CA PHE A 18 -4.39 1.40 1.87
C PHE A 18 -5.38 0.40 2.47
N ARG A 19 -6.30 -0.16 1.68
CA ARG A 19 -7.18 -1.22 2.16
C ARG A 19 -6.36 -2.40 2.66
N SER A 20 -5.44 -2.91 1.85
CA SER A 20 -4.68 -4.11 2.19
C SER A 20 -3.70 -3.87 3.34
N TYR A 21 -3.03 -2.71 3.36
CA TYR A 21 -2.14 -2.30 4.46
C TYR A 21 -2.87 -2.25 5.80
N TYR A 22 -3.96 -1.49 5.91
CA TYR A 22 -4.64 -1.33 7.19
C TYR A 22 -5.41 -2.58 7.62
N SER A 23 -5.80 -3.43 6.67
CA SER A 23 -6.35 -4.76 6.96
C SER A 23 -5.28 -5.69 7.52
N PHE A 24 -4.07 -5.66 6.93
CA PHE A 24 -2.91 -6.41 7.43
C PHE A 24 -2.60 -6.01 8.87
N GLU A 25 -2.41 -4.71 9.12
CA GLU A 25 -2.12 -4.20 10.46
C GLU A 25 -3.22 -4.56 11.48
N ALA A 26 -4.50 -4.46 11.09
CA ALA A 26 -5.60 -4.77 12.00
C ALA A 26 -5.66 -6.26 12.39
N LEU A 27 -5.34 -7.17 11.47
CA LEU A 27 -5.40 -8.61 11.72
C LEU A 27 -4.17 -9.15 12.46
N GLY A 28 -3.02 -8.48 12.39
CA GLY A 28 -1.75 -8.99 12.88
C GLY A 28 -1.78 -9.48 14.33
N ASP A 29 -2.46 -8.75 15.21
CA ASP A 29 -2.54 -9.09 16.63
C ASP A 29 -3.51 -10.24 16.95
N ILE A 30 -4.44 -10.57 16.04
CA ILE A 30 -5.49 -11.57 16.29
C ILE A 30 -5.29 -12.89 15.56
N CYS A 31 -4.39 -12.95 14.56
CA CYS A 31 -4.20 -14.14 13.75
C CYS A 31 -3.96 -15.40 14.58
N ASN A 32 -3.06 -15.33 15.56
CA ASN A 32 -2.72 -16.47 16.42
C ASN A 32 -3.91 -16.96 17.25
N ASP A 33 -4.67 -16.03 17.84
CA ASP A 33 -5.81 -16.36 18.68
C ASP A 33 -6.93 -17.01 17.87
N TYR A 34 -7.26 -16.45 16.70
CA TYR A 34 -8.27 -17.02 15.82
C TYR A 34 -7.84 -18.35 15.21
N ASP A 35 -6.57 -18.46 14.79
CA ASP A 35 -6.05 -19.70 14.19
C ASP A 35 -5.90 -20.84 15.20
N SER A 36 -5.76 -20.54 16.51
CA SER A 36 -5.66 -21.56 17.57
C SER A 36 -6.82 -22.56 17.57
N VAL A 37 -8.01 -22.12 17.13
CA VAL A 37 -9.22 -22.95 17.04
C VAL A 37 -9.19 -23.87 15.82
N TYR A 38 -8.44 -23.51 14.77
CA TYR A 38 -8.41 -24.18 13.48
C TYR A 38 -7.16 -25.06 13.26
N GLN A 39 -6.40 -25.33 14.33
CA GLN A 39 -5.22 -26.21 14.31
C GLN A 39 -4.21 -25.82 13.21
N SER A 40 -3.95 -26.71 12.24
CA SER A 40 -2.96 -26.50 11.17
C SER A 40 -3.49 -25.73 9.96
N LEU A 41 -4.78 -25.40 9.92
CA LEU A 41 -5.39 -24.74 8.76
C LEU A 41 -4.93 -23.27 8.62
N ASN A 42 -4.70 -22.59 9.74
CA ASN A 42 -4.21 -21.21 9.84
C ASN A 42 -4.85 -20.19 8.84
N PRO A 43 -6.19 -20.15 8.69
CA PRO A 43 -6.84 -19.29 7.70
C PRO A 43 -6.59 -17.80 7.91
N PHE A 44 -6.50 -17.31 9.15
CA PHE A 44 -6.29 -15.89 9.43
C PHE A 44 -4.85 -15.48 9.13
N THR A 45 -3.88 -16.31 9.49
CA THR A 45 -2.47 -16.13 9.08
C THR A 45 -2.34 -16.13 7.56
N HIS A 46 -3.06 -17.00 6.85
CA HIS A 46 -3.06 -17.00 5.40
C HIS A 46 -3.62 -15.68 4.83
N ILE A 47 -4.78 -15.22 5.30
CA ILE A 47 -5.38 -13.94 4.89
C ILE A 47 -4.42 -12.78 5.18
N HIS A 48 -3.82 -12.73 6.37
CA HIS A 48 -2.83 -11.74 6.75
C HIS A 48 -1.64 -11.71 5.77
N ASN A 49 -1.09 -12.87 5.42
CA ASN A 49 -0.01 -12.97 4.42
C ASN A 49 -0.46 -12.55 3.00
N VAL A 50 -1.71 -12.80 2.61
CA VAL A 50 -2.25 -12.34 1.33
C VAL A 50 -2.41 -10.82 1.30
N LEU A 51 -2.86 -10.20 2.39
CA LEU A 51 -3.00 -8.75 2.51
C LEU A 51 -1.63 -8.05 2.43
N LEU A 52 -0.61 -8.64 3.06
CA LEU A 52 0.78 -8.23 2.91
C LEU A 52 1.20 -8.21 1.43
N CYS A 53 0.98 -9.33 0.74
CA CYS A 53 1.31 -9.48 -0.68
C CYS A 53 0.59 -8.45 -1.54
N ASP A 54 -0.71 -8.24 -1.33
CA ASP A 54 -1.50 -7.28 -2.11
C ASP A 54 -1.08 -5.83 -1.84
N ALA A 55 -0.74 -5.48 -0.60
CA ALA A 55 -0.19 -4.17 -0.28
C ALA A 55 1.12 -3.91 -1.05
N VAL A 56 2.05 -4.88 -1.02
CA VAL A 56 3.33 -4.78 -1.76
C VAL A 56 3.09 -4.64 -3.27
N ILE A 57 2.21 -5.46 -3.85
CA ILE A 57 1.86 -5.39 -5.27
C ILE A 57 1.27 -4.02 -5.60
N SER A 58 0.31 -3.54 -4.83
CA SER A 58 -0.38 -2.28 -5.07
C SER A 58 0.55 -1.07 -4.94
N TRP A 59 1.43 -1.05 -3.94
CA TRP A 59 2.46 -0.02 -3.83
C TRP A 59 3.41 -0.05 -5.04
N CYS A 60 3.80 -1.25 -5.46
CA CYS A 60 4.67 -1.42 -6.61
C CYS A 60 4.05 -1.01 -7.95
N LYS A 61 2.72 -0.99 -8.10
CA LYS A 61 2.07 -0.43 -9.31
C LYS A 61 2.39 1.06 -9.49
N VAL A 62 2.51 1.80 -8.39
CA VAL A 62 2.73 3.25 -8.42
C VAL A 62 4.20 3.65 -8.19
N PHE A 63 4.95 2.88 -7.40
CA PHE A 63 6.35 3.15 -7.05
C PHE A 63 7.32 2.06 -7.48
N GLY A 64 6.90 1.04 -8.20
CA GLY A 64 7.78 -0.08 -8.59
C GLY A 64 8.75 0.30 -9.70
N SER A 65 8.79 -0.49 -10.76
CA SER A 65 9.64 -0.17 -11.90
C SER A 65 9.12 1.08 -12.62
N ASN A 66 9.99 1.85 -13.27
CA ASN A 66 9.53 2.94 -14.16
C ASN A 66 8.71 2.41 -15.36
N LYS A 67 8.69 1.09 -15.58
CA LYS A 67 7.90 0.41 -16.62
C LYS A 67 6.47 0.10 -16.20
N GLU A 68 6.11 0.27 -14.92
CA GLU A 68 4.75 0.02 -14.46
C GLU A 68 3.81 1.04 -15.12
N GLU A 69 2.70 0.56 -15.69
CA GLU A 69 1.75 1.43 -16.39
C GLU A 69 1.22 2.53 -15.46
N CYS A 70 0.90 2.14 -14.22
CA CYS A 70 0.41 3.02 -13.16
C CYS A 70 1.51 3.81 -12.44
N HIS A 71 2.78 3.74 -12.87
CA HIS A 71 3.88 4.43 -12.20
C HIS A 71 3.57 5.93 -12.08
N TRP A 72 3.91 6.55 -10.94
CA TRP A 72 3.61 7.95 -10.67
C TRP A 72 4.19 8.91 -11.73
N LYS A 73 5.36 8.56 -12.28
CA LYS A 73 6.04 9.34 -13.34
C LYS A 73 5.26 9.49 -14.63
N ASN A 74 4.36 8.55 -14.93
CA ASN A 74 3.58 8.60 -16.16
C ASN A 74 2.41 9.58 -16.05
N LEU A 75 2.06 10.01 -14.83
CA LEU A 75 0.98 10.96 -14.57
C LEU A 75 1.49 12.35 -14.15
N ILE A 76 2.45 12.39 -13.23
CA ILE A 76 3.03 13.65 -12.73
C ILE A 76 4.04 14.13 -13.76
N SER A 77 3.89 15.33 -14.30
CA SER A 77 4.83 15.90 -15.27
C SER A 77 6.06 16.53 -14.60
N ASP A 78 5.85 17.27 -13.49
CA ASP A 78 6.95 17.84 -12.70
C ASP A 78 7.50 16.79 -11.72
N HIS A 79 8.40 15.95 -12.22
CA HIS A 79 9.02 14.90 -11.41
C HIS A 79 9.91 15.47 -10.31
N GLN A 80 10.46 16.67 -10.48
CA GLN A 80 11.37 17.24 -9.50
C GLN A 80 10.57 17.74 -8.29
N ALA A 81 9.49 18.49 -8.51
CA ALA A 81 8.62 18.94 -7.42
C ALA A 81 8.07 17.78 -6.58
N PHE A 82 7.64 16.68 -7.21
CA PHE A 82 7.18 15.52 -6.46
C PHE A 82 8.31 14.84 -5.67
N ARG A 83 9.51 14.70 -6.26
CA ARG A 83 10.67 14.12 -5.57
C ARG A 83 11.10 14.97 -4.38
N ASP A 84 11.16 16.28 -4.54
CA ASP A 84 11.57 17.20 -3.48
C ASP A 84 10.62 17.09 -2.28
N ARG A 85 9.30 17.07 -2.54
CA ARG A 85 8.31 16.82 -1.49
C ARG A 85 8.47 15.44 -0.86
N LEU A 86 8.56 14.39 -1.67
CA LEU A 86 8.66 13.01 -1.21
C LEU A 86 9.87 12.82 -0.28
N PHE A 87 11.04 13.30 -0.69
CA PHE A 87 12.28 13.13 0.06
C PHE A 87 12.32 14.03 1.30
N SER A 88 11.79 15.25 1.20
CA SER A 88 11.66 16.17 2.35
C SER A 88 10.73 15.61 3.43
N GLU A 89 9.54 15.12 3.06
CA GLU A 89 8.56 14.62 4.04
C GLU A 89 8.94 13.24 4.61
N LEU A 90 9.64 12.40 3.84
CA LEU A 90 10.19 11.15 4.35
C LEU A 90 11.47 11.34 5.18
N ASN A 91 12.10 12.51 5.12
CA ASN A 91 13.40 12.80 5.71
C ASN A 91 14.49 11.80 5.27
N ILE A 92 14.56 11.54 3.96
CA ILE A 92 15.56 10.66 3.35
C ILE A 92 16.06 11.25 2.03
N THR A 93 17.22 10.80 1.58
CA THR A 93 17.78 11.14 0.27
C THR A 93 17.15 10.32 -0.86
N GLN A 94 17.30 10.81 -2.09
CA GLN A 94 16.94 10.04 -3.29
C GLN A 94 17.65 8.67 -3.34
N LYS A 95 18.92 8.61 -2.92
CA LYS A 95 19.71 7.37 -2.92
C LYS A 95 19.10 6.34 -1.96
N GLU A 96 18.68 6.77 -0.77
CA GLU A 96 18.03 5.92 0.22
C GLU A 96 16.66 5.44 -0.28
N PHE A 97 15.86 6.32 -0.89
CA PHE A 97 14.58 5.93 -1.46
C PHE A 97 14.73 4.92 -2.61
N VAL A 98 15.70 5.12 -3.51
CA VAL A 98 15.99 4.16 -4.60
C VAL A 98 16.46 2.82 -4.04
N ALA A 99 17.30 2.82 -3.00
CA ALA A 99 17.71 1.59 -2.34
C ALA A 99 16.52 0.86 -1.70
N TYR A 100 15.63 1.59 -1.03
CA TYR A 100 14.39 1.05 -0.48
C TYR A 100 13.47 0.48 -1.55
N GLN A 101 13.20 1.26 -2.61
CA GLN A 101 12.40 0.85 -3.76
C GLN A 101 12.92 -0.45 -4.38
N SER A 102 14.24 -0.56 -4.54
CA SER A 102 14.90 -1.77 -5.05
C SER A 102 14.67 -2.99 -4.15
N LYS A 103 14.74 -2.83 -2.82
CA LYS A 103 14.44 -3.91 -1.86
C LYS A 103 12.98 -4.38 -1.96
N VAL A 104 12.02 -3.45 -2.06
CA VAL A 104 10.60 -3.80 -2.22
C VAL A 104 10.33 -4.48 -3.56
N LEU A 105 10.96 -4.01 -4.65
CA LEU A 105 10.94 -4.64 -5.97
C LEU A 105 11.45 -6.09 -5.92
N ASP A 106 12.60 -6.30 -5.30
CA ASP A 106 13.21 -7.61 -5.13
C ASP A 106 12.31 -8.54 -4.30
N PHE A 107 11.78 -8.05 -3.18
CA PHE A 107 10.82 -8.78 -2.35
C PHE A 107 9.56 -9.17 -3.13
N ARG A 108 8.96 -8.24 -3.87
CA ARG A 108 7.79 -8.54 -4.71
C ARG A 108 8.11 -9.65 -5.70
N ASN A 109 9.20 -9.51 -6.45
CA ASN A 109 9.49 -10.42 -7.54
C ASN A 109 9.81 -11.81 -7.00
N LYS A 110 10.68 -11.90 -6.00
CA LYS A 110 11.23 -13.17 -5.52
C LYS A 110 10.38 -13.84 -4.45
N TRP A 111 9.58 -13.10 -3.69
CA TRP A 111 8.73 -13.68 -2.64
C TRP A 111 7.25 -13.66 -3.00
N VAL A 112 6.73 -12.49 -3.39
CA VAL A 112 5.28 -12.28 -3.53
C VAL A 112 4.72 -12.88 -4.82
N VAL A 113 5.39 -12.69 -5.96
CA VAL A 113 4.84 -13.04 -7.28
C VAL A 113 5.38 -14.38 -7.79
N HIS A 114 6.70 -14.62 -7.73
CA HIS A 114 7.28 -15.85 -8.27
C HIS A 114 7.56 -16.93 -7.22
N TYR A 115 7.76 -16.54 -5.96
CA TYR A 115 8.20 -17.40 -4.86
C TYR A 115 9.43 -18.27 -5.20
N GLU A 116 10.61 -17.71 -4.96
CA GLU A 116 11.92 -18.36 -5.06
C GLU A 116 12.26 -19.03 -3.71
N PRO A 117 12.28 -20.37 -3.59
CA PRO A 117 12.45 -21.03 -2.29
C PRO A 117 13.79 -20.76 -1.59
N SER A 118 14.83 -20.37 -2.34
CA SER A 118 16.14 -20.03 -1.82
C SER A 118 16.30 -18.56 -1.44
N TYR A 119 15.31 -17.72 -1.77
CA TYR A 119 15.36 -16.29 -1.50
C TYR A 119 15.26 -16.04 0.01
N LYS A 120 16.25 -15.34 0.53
CA LYS A 120 16.24 -14.85 1.90
C LYS A 120 15.88 -13.38 1.86
N HIS A 121 14.81 -13.03 2.55
CA HIS A 121 14.45 -11.65 2.80
C HIS A 121 14.66 -11.34 4.28
N ASP A 122 15.02 -10.09 4.59
CA ASP A 122 14.88 -9.56 5.94
C ASP A 122 13.40 -9.68 6.36
N VAL A 123 13.10 -9.75 7.66
CA VAL A 123 11.72 -9.68 8.16
C VAL A 123 11.05 -8.48 7.49
N VAL A 124 10.10 -8.77 6.59
CA VAL A 124 9.12 -7.90 5.93
C VAL A 124 9.56 -6.43 5.73
N PRO A 125 9.67 -5.92 4.48
CA PRO A 125 10.15 -4.55 4.21
C PRO A 125 9.52 -3.50 5.12
N HIS A 126 10.31 -2.62 5.72
CA HIS A 126 9.82 -1.56 6.62
C HIS A 126 8.63 -0.83 6.00
N PHE A 127 7.44 -1.12 6.53
CA PHE A 127 6.16 -0.70 5.98
C PHE A 127 5.89 0.78 6.15
N ASP A 128 6.53 1.42 7.13
CA ASP A 128 6.43 2.85 7.39
C ASP A 128 6.80 3.70 6.18
N LEU A 129 7.88 3.35 5.47
CA LEU A 129 8.28 4.09 4.26
C LEU A 129 7.28 3.85 3.11
N MET A 130 6.69 2.66 3.03
CA MET A 130 5.66 2.31 2.05
C MET A 130 4.41 3.15 2.29
N LEU A 131 3.92 3.15 3.52
CA LEU A 131 2.74 3.89 3.95
C LEU A 131 2.95 5.39 3.73
N LYS A 132 4.03 5.96 4.28
CA LYS A 132 4.30 7.41 4.18
C LYS A 132 4.45 7.85 2.73
N SER A 133 5.18 7.12 1.90
CA SER A 133 5.33 7.46 0.47
C SER A 133 3.99 7.41 -0.28
N ALA A 134 3.13 6.42 0.01
CA ALA A 134 1.79 6.35 -0.56
C ALA A 134 0.88 7.50 -0.10
N VAL A 135 0.96 7.91 1.18
CA VAL A 135 0.22 9.07 1.70
C VAL A 135 0.67 10.36 1.00
N ILE A 136 1.99 10.54 0.83
CA ILE A 136 2.56 11.70 0.14
C ILE A 136 2.09 11.72 -1.32
N LEU A 137 2.12 10.59 -2.03
CA LEU A 137 1.63 10.52 -3.41
C LEU A 137 0.15 10.83 -3.51
N HIS A 138 -0.69 10.23 -2.65
CA HIS A 138 -2.12 10.52 -2.61
C HIS A 138 -2.39 12.01 -2.40
N THR A 139 -1.72 12.61 -1.43
CA THR A 139 -1.86 14.03 -1.09
C THR A 139 -1.38 14.92 -2.23
N PHE A 140 -0.20 14.65 -2.79
CA PHE A 140 0.33 15.38 -3.93
C PHE A 140 -0.61 15.31 -5.13
N LEU A 141 -1.17 14.14 -5.42
CA LEU A 141 -2.13 14.00 -6.52
C LEU A 141 -3.38 14.83 -6.25
N ARG A 142 -3.97 14.74 -5.06
CA ARG A 142 -5.18 15.52 -4.70
C ARG A 142 -4.99 17.03 -4.80
N GLU A 143 -3.81 17.53 -4.48
CA GLU A 143 -3.50 18.96 -4.55
C GLU A 143 -3.17 19.45 -5.97
N ASN A 144 -2.88 18.55 -6.91
CA ASN A 144 -2.40 18.90 -8.27
C ASN A 144 -3.30 18.36 -9.41
N VAL A 145 -4.42 17.72 -9.08
CA VAL A 145 -5.48 17.43 -10.06
C VAL A 145 -6.16 18.72 -10.51
N SER A 146 -6.65 18.74 -11.75
CA SER A 146 -7.43 19.88 -12.27
C SER A 146 -8.68 20.12 -11.43
N ASP A 147 -9.11 21.39 -11.28
CA ASP A 147 -10.39 21.74 -10.63
C ASP A 147 -11.60 21.12 -11.36
N GLU A 148 -11.44 20.77 -12.64
CA GLU A 148 -12.46 20.04 -13.42
C GLU A 148 -12.57 18.56 -13.01
N PHE A 149 -11.55 18.01 -12.36
CA PHE A 149 -11.58 16.64 -11.87
C PHE A 149 -12.32 16.56 -10.53
N ILE A 150 -13.51 15.99 -10.55
CA ILE A 150 -14.30 15.77 -9.33
C ILE A 150 -13.75 14.57 -8.56
N TYR A 151 -12.84 14.83 -7.64
CA TYR A 151 -12.37 13.81 -6.70
C TYR A 151 -13.48 13.43 -5.70
N ASN A 152 -13.95 12.19 -5.77
CA ASN A 152 -14.97 11.63 -4.86
C ASN A 152 -14.41 10.57 -3.89
N GLY A 153 -13.09 10.46 -3.78
CA GLY A 153 -12.42 9.51 -2.91
C GLY A 153 -12.18 10.04 -1.48
N PRO A 154 -11.46 9.27 -0.65
CA PRO A 154 -11.14 9.68 0.71
C PRO A 154 -10.31 10.96 0.81
N VAL A 155 -10.77 11.92 1.60
CA VAL A 155 -9.98 13.14 1.90
C VAL A 155 -8.77 12.78 2.77
N SER A 156 -9.00 12.11 3.91
CA SER A 156 -7.91 11.54 4.72
C SER A 156 -7.75 10.08 4.38
N ILE A 157 -6.67 9.74 3.67
CA ILE A 157 -6.44 8.37 3.25
C ILE A 157 -6.05 7.46 4.42
N GLU A 158 -5.35 8.01 5.42
CA GLU A 158 -5.09 7.32 6.68
C GLU A 158 -6.36 7.11 7.50
N GLY A 159 -7.24 8.12 7.56
CA GLY A 159 -8.55 8.00 8.22
C GLY A 159 -9.41 6.93 7.58
N PHE A 160 -9.46 6.91 6.24
CA PHE A 160 -10.10 5.84 5.48
C PHE A 160 -9.49 4.47 5.77
N GLY A 161 -8.17 4.35 5.76
CA GLY A 161 -7.47 3.12 6.08
C GLY A 161 -7.81 2.60 7.48
N ARG A 162 -7.76 3.47 8.50
CA ARG A 162 -8.18 3.14 9.88
C ARG A 162 -9.62 2.63 9.92
N SER A 163 -10.56 3.30 9.23
CA SER A 163 -11.95 2.84 9.15
C SER A 163 -12.10 1.47 8.47
N VAL A 164 -11.27 1.16 7.46
CA VAL A 164 -11.25 -0.18 6.84
C VAL A 164 -10.80 -1.24 7.85
N GLY A 165 -9.70 -0.99 8.57
CA GLY A 165 -9.21 -1.89 9.60
C GLY A 165 -10.27 -2.11 10.70
N MET A 166 -10.88 -1.03 11.20
CA MET A 166 -11.97 -1.12 12.18
C MET A 166 -13.15 -1.95 11.67
N ALA A 167 -13.59 -1.73 10.42
CA ALA A 167 -14.72 -2.46 9.85
C ALA A 167 -14.44 -3.98 9.75
N ILE A 168 -13.20 -4.38 9.44
CA ILE A 168 -12.79 -5.79 9.47
C ILE A 168 -12.88 -6.33 10.89
N MET A 169 -12.30 -5.64 11.87
CA MET A 169 -12.30 -6.09 13.26
C MET A 169 -13.72 -6.18 13.83
N ASP A 170 -14.59 -5.21 13.51
CA ASP A 170 -15.99 -5.23 13.94
C ASP A 170 -16.77 -6.39 13.31
N SER A 171 -16.44 -6.76 12.06
CA SER A 171 -17.08 -7.90 11.37
C SER A 171 -16.64 -9.26 11.93
N LEU A 172 -15.50 -9.31 12.62
CA LEU A 172 -14.96 -10.53 13.24
C LEU A 172 -15.41 -10.71 14.69
N LYS A 173 -15.99 -9.68 15.31
CA LYS A 173 -16.66 -9.83 16.61
C LYS A 173 -17.86 -10.76 16.42
N PRO A 174 -18.15 -11.64 17.39
CA PRO A 174 -19.40 -12.39 17.37
C PRO A 174 -20.54 -11.39 17.21
N ILE A 175 -21.39 -11.58 16.20
CA ILE A 175 -22.66 -10.88 16.12
C ILE A 175 -23.38 -11.32 17.39
N ASP A 176 -23.51 -10.42 18.37
CA ASP A 176 -24.29 -10.68 19.57
C ASP A 176 -25.59 -11.33 19.13
N GLN A 177 -25.86 -12.51 19.70
CA GLN A 177 -27.08 -13.27 19.48
C GLN A 177 -28.24 -12.40 19.94
N THR A 178 -28.79 -11.59 19.03
CA THR A 178 -30.08 -10.91 19.20
C THR A 178 -31.21 -11.91 19.20
#